data_AF-A0A8S4R1L1-F1
#
_entry.id   AF-A0A8S4R1L1-F1
#
_cell.length_a   1.000
_cell.length_b   1.000
_cell.length_c   1.000
_cell.angle_alpha   90.00
_cell.angle_beta   90.00
_cell.angle_gamma   90.00
#
_symmetry.space_group_name_H-M   'P 1'
#
loop_
_entity.id
_entity.type
_entity.pdbx_description
1 polymer ?
#
loop_
_entity_poly.entity_id
_entity_poly.type
_entity_poly.pdbx_seq_one_letter_code
_entity_poly.pdbx_strand_id
1 'polypeptide(L)'
;AALLARQRLLHDELRAHAAELRALGGVAQRLTAQGIRTLQLPTEVEANAGLDQEEEYVNESRLVPTEVWEEEPVERLEHRTVTEQRSVPQVKALYAFSGQGITIAKGEVMFLISKTNPDWWSVRKADRTDGFVPANYVREIEPRVVPVQVRRPEKVRTVQRVKKTVLVKQVVQVKRGAPARRPRPQPPAPA
;
A
#
# COMPACT_ATOMS: atom_id res chain seq x y z
N ALA A 1 -31.52 -4.15 -8.11
CA ALA A 1 -31.74 -3.18 -7.01
C ALA A 1 -30.61 -2.15 -6.88
N ALA A 2 -29.33 -2.54 -6.83
CA ALA A 2 -28.20 -1.62 -6.58
C ALA A 2 -27.99 -0.52 -7.64
N LEU A 3 -28.20 -0.80 -8.93
CA LEU A 3 -28.02 0.18 -10.01
C LEU A 3 -28.99 1.36 -9.90
N LEU A 4 -30.27 1.08 -9.63
CA LEU A 4 -31.31 2.10 -9.48
C LEU A 4 -31.07 2.99 -8.25
N ALA A 5 -30.54 2.42 -7.16
CA ALA A 5 -30.18 3.18 -5.97
C ALA A 5 -29.04 4.18 -6.25
N ARG A 6 -28.00 3.75 -6.98
CA ARG A 6 -26.91 4.63 -7.40
C ARG A 6 -27.37 5.74 -8.35
N GLN A 7 -28.27 5.42 -9.29
CA GLN A 7 -28.83 6.42 -10.20
C GLN A 7 -29.66 7.48 -9.46
N ARG A 8 -30.42 7.08 -8.44
CA ARG A 8 -31.18 8.03 -7.60
C ARG A 8 -30.27 8.97 -6.82
N LEU A 9 -29.24 8.45 -6.17
CA LEU A 9 -28.28 9.28 -5.42
C LEU A 9 -27.58 10.30 -6.32
N LEU A 10 -27.09 9.87 -7.48
CA LEU A 10 -26.45 10.78 -8.43
C LEU A 10 -27.42 11.86 -8.94
N HIS A 11 -28.68 11.49 -9.19
CA HIS A 11 -29.70 12.43 -9.62
C HIS A 11 -30.00 13.48 -8.53
N ASP A 12 -30.05 13.07 -7.27
CA ASP A 12 -30.27 13.97 -6.15
C ASP A 12 -29.07 14.92 -5.93
N GLU A 13 -27.84 14.43 -6.07
CA GLU A 13 -26.61 15.26 -6.04
C GLU A 13 -26.59 16.31 -7.16
N LEU A 14 -26.88 15.90 -8.40
CA LEU A 14 -26.96 16.83 -9.53
C LEU A 14 -28.05 17.89 -9.33
N ARG A 15 -29.19 17.50 -8.75
CA ARG A 15 -30.29 18.42 -8.45
C ARG A 15 -29.91 19.42 -7.36
N ALA A 16 -29.15 19.00 -6.34
CA ALA A 16 -28.65 19.88 -5.29
C ALA A 16 -27.70 20.94 -5.88
N HIS A 17 -26.71 20.54 -6.68
CA HIS A 17 -25.81 21.48 -7.34
C HIS A 17 -26.53 22.43 -8.30
N ALA A 18 -27.55 21.96 -9.02
CA ALA A 18 -28.36 22.81 -9.87
C ALA A 18 -29.18 23.86 -9.07
N ALA A 19 -29.56 23.56 -7.84
CA ALA A 19 -30.19 24.53 -6.95
C ALA A 19 -29.19 25.57 -6.42
N GLU A 20 -28.00 25.12 -6.00
CA GLU A 20 -26.91 25.99 -5.53
C GLU A 20 -26.44 26.96 -6.61
N LEU A 21 -26.23 26.49 -7.85
CA LEU A 21 -25.83 27.33 -8.97
C LEU A 21 -26.88 28.41 -9.29
N ARG A 22 -28.17 28.09 -9.18
CA ARG A 22 -29.25 29.08 -9.34
C ARG A 22 -29.22 30.12 -8.22
N ALA A 23 -28.99 29.70 -6.97
CA ALA A 23 -28.85 30.61 -5.85
C ALA A 23 -27.65 31.54 -6.02
N LEU A 24 -26.49 31.01 -6.44
CA LEU A 24 -25.28 31.76 -6.73
C LEU A 24 -25.49 32.76 -7.87
N GLY A 25 -26.16 32.34 -8.95
CA GLY A 25 -26.53 33.23 -10.05
C GLY A 25 -27.43 34.39 -9.59
N GLY A 26 -28.38 34.12 -8.69
CA GLY A 26 -29.21 35.17 -8.08
C GLY A 26 -28.40 36.16 -7.22
N VAL A 27 -27.41 35.68 -6.46
CA VAL A 27 -26.48 36.55 -5.71
C VAL A 27 -25.67 37.42 -6.68
N ALA A 28 -25.11 36.83 -7.74
CA ALA A 28 -24.33 37.55 -8.74
C ALA A 28 -25.15 38.64 -9.45
N GLN A 29 -26.42 38.36 -9.79
CA GLN A 29 -27.33 39.35 -10.34
C GLN A 29 -27.61 40.50 -9.38
N ARG A 30 -27.81 40.21 -8.08
CA ARG A 30 -28.00 41.26 -7.05
C ARG A 30 -26.76 42.15 -6.91
N LEU A 31 -25.56 41.57 -6.89
CA LEU A 31 -24.31 42.32 -6.82
C LEU A 31 -24.10 43.19 -8.07
N THR A 32 -24.42 42.64 -9.25
CA THR A 32 -24.36 43.37 -10.51
C THR A 32 -25.36 44.53 -10.53
N ALA A 33 -26.58 44.33 -10.01
CA ALA A 33 -27.60 45.38 -9.88
C ALA A 33 -27.19 46.49 -8.89
N GLN A 34 -26.39 46.14 -7.88
CA GLN A 34 -25.75 47.09 -6.95
C GLN A 34 -24.51 47.78 -7.56
N GLY A 35 -24.18 47.50 -8.83
CA GLY A 35 -23.04 48.09 -9.54
C GLY A 35 -21.69 47.45 -9.21
N ILE A 36 -21.67 46.40 -8.38
CA ILE A 36 -20.48 45.66 -7.98
C ILE A 36 -20.16 44.64 -9.08
N ARG A 37 -19.45 45.11 -10.09
CA ARG A 37 -19.07 44.35 -11.29
C ARG A 37 -17.66 43.74 -11.23
N THR A 38 -16.83 44.20 -10.30
CA THR A 38 -15.46 43.73 -10.08
C THR A 38 -15.23 43.55 -8.59
N LEU A 39 -14.84 42.34 -8.18
CA LEU A 39 -14.28 42.11 -6.85
C LEU A 39 -12.90 42.75 -6.82
N GLN A 40 -12.83 44.00 -6.35
CA GLN A 40 -11.56 44.55 -5.90
C GLN A 40 -11.25 43.89 -4.56
N LEU A 41 -10.58 42.74 -4.61
CA LEU A 41 -9.81 42.33 -3.45
C LEU A 41 -8.77 43.43 -3.23
N PRO A 42 -8.63 43.98 -2.02
CA PRO A 42 -7.49 44.82 -1.71
C PRO A 42 -6.24 43.94 -1.86
N THR A 43 -5.64 43.97 -3.05
CA THR A 43 -4.23 43.69 -3.20
C THR A 43 -3.54 44.74 -2.36
N GLU A 44 -2.84 44.25 -1.36
CA GLU A 44 -2.07 44.94 -0.35
C GLU A 44 -1.44 46.25 -0.85
N VAL A 45 -1.30 47.20 0.08
CA VAL A 45 -0.56 48.48 -0.04
C VAL A 45 -1.41 49.69 -0.49
N GLU A 46 -2.38 50.08 0.33
CA GLU A 46 -2.54 51.51 0.62
C GLU A 46 -1.79 51.82 1.91
N ALA A 47 -0.80 52.70 1.76
CA ALA A 47 0.09 53.14 2.81
C ALA A 47 -0.70 53.80 3.95
N ASN A 48 -0.72 53.12 5.09
CA ASN A 48 -0.82 53.77 6.40
C ASN A 48 0.44 54.62 6.58
N ALA A 49 0.43 55.84 6.04
CA ALA A 49 1.35 56.89 6.42
C ALA A 49 0.93 57.40 7.81
N GLY A 50 1.35 56.68 8.86
CA GLY A 50 1.09 57.09 10.23
C GLY A 50 1.40 56.00 11.24
N LEU A 51 2.49 56.21 11.98
CA LEU A 51 2.98 55.48 13.15
C LEU A 51 3.94 54.33 12.82
N ASP A 52 5.23 54.63 12.95
CA ASP A 52 6.29 53.69 13.33
C ASP A 52 5.85 52.93 14.60
N GLN A 53 5.10 51.83 14.42
CA GLN A 53 5.08 50.77 15.39
C GLN A 53 6.26 49.89 15.04
N GLU A 54 7.36 50.02 15.77
CA GLU A 54 8.47 49.07 15.72
C GLU A 54 7.90 47.68 16.00
N GLU A 55 7.64 46.92 14.93
CA GLU A 55 7.03 45.60 15.03
C GLU A 55 8.09 44.66 15.61
N GLU A 56 8.06 44.45 16.92
CA GLU A 56 9.02 43.60 17.62
C GLU A 56 8.73 42.12 17.30
N TYR A 57 9.39 41.61 16.26
CA TYR A 57 9.44 40.18 15.96
C TYR A 57 10.33 39.48 16.98
N VAL A 58 9.75 38.54 17.73
CA VAL A 58 10.50 37.74 18.69
C VAL A 58 10.70 36.33 18.14
N ASN A 59 11.95 35.87 18.20
CA ASN A 59 12.36 34.53 17.82
C ASN A 59 11.87 33.51 18.87
N GLU A 60 10.75 32.86 18.61
CA GLU A 60 10.17 31.84 19.50
C GLU A 60 10.47 30.44 18.95
N SER A 61 11.04 29.55 19.78
CA SER A 61 11.29 28.17 19.35
C SER A 61 10.02 27.33 19.47
N ARG A 62 9.48 26.86 18.34
CA ARG A 62 8.30 26.01 18.28
C ARG A 62 8.66 24.64 17.69
N LEU A 63 7.96 23.61 18.14
CA LEU A 63 8.08 22.28 17.57
C LEU A 63 7.25 22.22 16.29
N VAL A 64 7.93 22.11 15.15
CA VAL A 64 7.28 22.05 13.84
C VAL A 64 7.34 20.60 13.35
N PRO A 65 6.19 19.96 13.06
CA PRO A 65 6.14 18.65 12.43
C PRO A 65 6.81 18.72 11.05
N THR A 66 7.98 18.08 10.92
CA THR A 66 8.78 18.07 9.69
C THR A 66 8.86 16.65 9.16
N GLU A 67 8.64 16.48 7.85
CA GLU A 67 8.81 15.18 7.18
C GLU A 67 10.30 14.90 6.96
N VAL A 68 10.83 13.87 7.62
CA VAL A 68 12.20 13.39 7.42
C VAL A 68 12.15 11.94 6.91
N TRP A 69 13.00 11.64 5.92
CA TRP A 69 13.14 10.29 5.38
C TRP A 69 14.17 9.52 6.21
N GLU A 70 13.71 8.59 7.04
CA GLU A 70 14.57 7.72 7.84
C GLU A 70 14.62 6.31 7.25
N GLU A 71 15.80 5.69 7.27
CA GLU A 71 16.01 4.32 6.82
C GLU A 71 15.65 3.34 7.94
N GLU A 72 14.57 2.59 7.77
CA GLU A 72 14.12 1.58 8.73
C GLU A 72 14.24 0.17 8.13
N PRO A 73 14.75 -0.82 8.88
CA PRO A 73 14.82 -2.20 8.41
C PRO A 73 13.42 -2.83 8.38
N VAL A 74 12.84 -2.96 7.19
CA VAL A 74 11.54 -3.59 6.99
C VAL A 74 11.74 -5.09 6.70
N GLU A 75 11.05 -5.94 7.45
CA GLU A 75 10.96 -7.37 7.15
C GLU A 75 9.96 -7.58 6.01
N ARG A 76 10.43 -8.07 4.87
CA ARG A 76 9.58 -8.45 3.73
C ARG A 76 9.65 -9.95 3.52
N LEU A 77 8.48 -10.57 3.33
CA LEU A 77 8.37 -11.96 2.92
C LEU A 77 8.55 -12.04 1.41
N GLU A 78 9.76 -12.36 0.97
CA GLU A 78 10.06 -12.58 -0.45
C GLU A 78 10.12 -14.08 -0.73
N HIS A 79 9.51 -14.50 -1.84
CA HIS A 79 9.47 -15.89 -2.25
C HIS A 79 10.72 -16.21 -3.06
N ARG A 80 11.76 -16.73 -2.41
CA ARG A 80 13.01 -17.11 -3.08
C ARG A 80 12.91 -18.56 -3.58
N THR A 81 13.33 -18.76 -4.82
CA THR A 81 13.48 -20.11 -5.38
C THR A 81 14.83 -20.68 -4.93
N VAL A 82 14.80 -21.65 -4.04
CA VAL A 82 15.99 -22.35 -3.55
C VAL A 82 16.07 -23.70 -4.25
N THR A 83 17.26 -24.05 -4.72
CA THR A 83 17.51 -25.39 -5.28
C THR A 83 17.90 -26.33 -4.14
N GLU A 84 17.03 -27.28 -3.84
CA GLU A 84 17.24 -28.28 -2.80
C GLU A 84 17.42 -29.66 -3.44
N GLN A 85 18.32 -30.46 -2.88
CA GLN A 85 18.49 -31.85 -3.31
C GLN A 85 17.39 -32.71 -2.68
N ARG A 86 16.50 -33.27 -3.50
CA ARG A 86 15.45 -34.20 -3.05
C ARG A 86 15.74 -35.60 -3.54
N SER A 87 15.78 -36.57 -2.62
CA SER A 87 15.82 -37.99 -2.97
C SER A 87 14.45 -38.43 -3.49
N VAL A 88 14.40 -38.85 -4.76
CA VAL A 88 13.19 -39.41 -5.37
C VAL A 88 13.31 -40.93 -5.37
N PRO A 89 12.37 -41.65 -4.74
CA PRO A 89 12.41 -43.10 -4.71
C PRO A 89 12.25 -43.68 -6.13
N GLN A 90 12.98 -44.74 -6.41
CA GLN A 90 12.99 -45.42 -7.70
C GLN A 90 12.67 -46.90 -7.53
N VAL A 91 12.11 -47.48 -8.58
CA VAL A 91 11.81 -48.90 -8.67
C VAL A 91 12.35 -49.46 -9.98
N LYS A 92 12.79 -50.71 -9.95
CA LYS A 92 13.22 -51.48 -11.11
C LYS A 92 12.22 -52.58 -11.40
N ALA A 93 11.76 -52.67 -12.64
CA ALA A 93 10.88 -53.74 -13.11
C ALA A 93 11.62 -55.09 -13.12
N LEU A 94 11.06 -56.11 -12.49
CA LEU A 94 11.56 -57.49 -12.53
C LEU A 94 11.06 -58.24 -13.77
N TYR A 95 9.85 -57.89 -14.24
CA TYR A 95 9.20 -58.50 -15.38
C TYR A 95 8.61 -57.43 -16.30
N ALA A 96 8.42 -57.79 -17.57
CA ALA A 96 7.68 -56.94 -18.49
C ALA A 96 6.19 -56.98 -18.17
N PHE A 97 5.52 -55.84 -18.27
CA PHE A 97 4.10 -55.71 -17.99
C PHE A 97 3.49 -54.64 -18.89
N SER A 98 2.29 -54.88 -19.41
CA SER A 98 1.55 -53.91 -20.22
C SER A 98 0.10 -53.88 -19.76
N GLY A 99 -0.31 -52.76 -19.15
CA GLY A 99 -1.61 -52.63 -18.51
C GLY A 99 -1.75 -51.31 -17.77
N GLN A 100 -2.97 -50.95 -17.35
CA GLN A 100 -3.27 -49.72 -16.58
C GLN A 100 -2.55 -48.45 -17.05
N GLY A 101 -2.48 -48.23 -18.38
CA GLY A 101 -1.90 -47.03 -18.97
C GLY A 101 -0.37 -47.01 -19.08
N ILE A 102 0.32 -48.10 -18.76
CA ILE A 102 1.79 -48.18 -18.84
C ILE A 102 2.28 -49.52 -19.40
N THR A 103 3.38 -49.46 -20.16
CA THR A 103 4.06 -50.64 -20.70
C THR A 103 5.50 -50.62 -20.22
N ILE A 104 5.89 -51.51 -19.31
CA ILE A 104 7.25 -51.61 -18.75
C ILE A 104 8.00 -52.82 -19.32
N ALA A 105 9.31 -52.67 -19.51
CA ALA A 105 10.20 -53.77 -19.88
C ALA A 105 10.93 -54.32 -18.64
N LYS A 106 11.36 -55.58 -18.68
CA LYS A 106 12.19 -56.18 -17.63
C LYS A 106 13.49 -55.39 -17.48
N GLY A 107 13.80 -54.98 -16.25
CA GLY A 107 15.01 -54.24 -15.90
C GLY A 107 14.89 -52.72 -16.06
N GLU A 108 13.74 -52.21 -16.53
CA GLU A 108 13.50 -50.78 -16.66
C GLU A 108 13.40 -50.10 -15.28
N VAL A 109 13.95 -48.89 -15.17
CA VAL A 109 13.92 -48.08 -13.94
C VAL A 109 12.88 -46.98 -14.07
N MET A 110 11.99 -46.89 -13.09
CA MET A 110 10.91 -45.90 -13.03
C MET A 110 10.97 -45.14 -11.71
N PHE A 111 10.35 -43.96 -11.67
CA PHE A 111 10.18 -43.21 -10.44
C PHE A 111 8.93 -43.69 -9.72
N LEU A 112 9.04 -43.92 -8.41
CA LEU A 112 7.90 -44.25 -7.58
C LEU A 112 7.17 -42.95 -7.18
N ILE A 113 5.89 -42.83 -7.53
CA ILE A 113 5.07 -41.66 -7.18
C ILE A 113 4.39 -41.89 -5.83
N SER A 114 3.62 -42.97 -5.71
CA SER A 114 2.83 -43.29 -4.52
C SER A 114 2.63 -44.78 -4.35
N LYS A 115 2.65 -45.23 -3.09
CA LYS A 115 2.33 -46.59 -2.65
C LYS A 115 1.00 -46.60 -1.90
N THR A 116 -0.07 -46.18 -2.58
CA THR A 116 -1.39 -46.10 -1.94
C THR A 116 -1.89 -47.48 -1.52
N ASN A 117 -1.62 -48.51 -2.34
CA ASN A 117 -2.02 -49.90 -2.08
C ASN A 117 -0.79 -50.82 -2.05
N PRO A 118 -0.79 -51.89 -1.25
CA PRO A 118 0.31 -52.85 -1.19
C PRO A 118 0.46 -53.65 -2.49
N ASP A 119 -0.64 -53.90 -3.22
CA ASP A 119 -0.64 -54.71 -4.44
C ASP A 119 -0.34 -53.90 -5.71
N TRP A 120 -0.65 -52.61 -5.72
CA TRP A 120 -0.58 -51.74 -6.91
C TRP A 120 0.13 -50.43 -6.58
N TRP A 121 1.26 -50.19 -7.21
CA TRP A 121 2.06 -48.98 -7.02
C TRP A 121 1.93 -48.05 -8.21
N SER A 122 1.86 -46.75 -7.94
CA SER A 122 1.85 -45.71 -8.97
C SER A 122 3.29 -45.33 -9.31
N VAL A 123 3.64 -45.47 -10.59
CA VAL A 123 4.99 -45.24 -11.09
C VAL A 123 4.97 -44.28 -12.27
N ARG A 124 6.07 -43.55 -12.45
CA ARG A 124 6.29 -42.66 -13.59
C ARG A 124 7.51 -43.08 -14.38
N LYS A 125 7.35 -43.26 -15.69
CA LYS A 125 8.48 -43.43 -16.60
C LYS A 125 9.25 -42.13 -16.79
N ALA A 126 10.47 -42.26 -17.31
CA ALA A 126 11.26 -41.12 -17.77
C ALA A 126 10.54 -40.32 -18.87
N ASP A 127 9.70 -40.99 -19.66
CA ASP A 127 8.88 -40.42 -20.74
C ASP A 127 7.63 -39.68 -20.24
N ARG A 128 7.61 -39.31 -18.96
CA ARG A 128 6.49 -38.66 -18.24
C ARG A 128 5.18 -39.45 -18.17
N THR A 129 5.06 -40.62 -18.80
CA THR A 129 3.92 -41.53 -18.69
C THR A 129 3.77 -42.04 -17.26
N ASP A 130 2.60 -41.83 -16.69
CA ASP A 130 2.16 -42.39 -15.42
C ASP A 130 1.30 -43.63 -15.63
N GLY A 131 1.37 -44.55 -14.67
CA GLY A 131 0.51 -45.72 -14.64
C GLY A 131 0.68 -46.52 -13.38
N PHE A 132 0.00 -47.66 -13.32
CA PHE A 132 0.03 -48.55 -12.17
C PHE A 132 0.72 -49.87 -12.52
N VAL A 133 1.54 -50.37 -11.60
CA VAL A 133 2.25 -51.64 -11.76
C VAL A 133 2.05 -52.47 -10.49
N PRO A 134 1.85 -53.79 -10.61
CA PRO A 134 1.77 -54.67 -9.45
C PRO A 134 3.07 -54.65 -8.63
N ALA A 135 2.97 -54.59 -7.31
CA ALA A 135 4.13 -54.54 -6.41
C ALA A 135 5.06 -55.75 -6.58
N ASN A 136 4.50 -56.94 -6.86
CA ASN A 136 5.26 -58.17 -7.11
C ASN A 136 6.16 -58.10 -8.36
N TYR A 137 5.91 -57.15 -9.26
CA TYR A 137 6.62 -57.00 -10.54
C TYR A 137 7.74 -55.97 -10.46
N VAL A 138 7.87 -55.25 -9.34
CA VAL A 138 8.83 -54.17 -9.16
C VAL A 138 9.62 -54.36 -7.87
N ARG A 139 10.86 -53.90 -7.87
CA ARG A 139 11.72 -53.87 -6.68
C ARG A 139 12.24 -52.46 -6.47
N GLU A 140 12.21 -51.99 -5.24
CA GLU A 140 12.80 -50.70 -4.88
C GLU A 140 14.32 -50.72 -5.04
N ILE A 141 14.85 -49.63 -5.59
CA ILE A 141 16.29 -49.42 -5.77
C ILE A 141 16.72 -48.12 -5.09
N GLU A 142 18.02 -47.82 -5.15
CA GLU A 142 18.59 -46.62 -4.55
C GLU A 142 17.88 -45.35 -5.06
N PRO A 143 17.39 -44.48 -4.14
CA PRO A 143 16.76 -43.23 -4.52
C PRO A 143 17.72 -42.33 -5.30
N ARG A 144 17.22 -41.74 -6.38
CA ARG A 144 18.00 -40.77 -7.16
C ARG A 144 17.85 -39.39 -6.55
N VAL A 145 18.97 -38.77 -6.19
CA VAL A 145 19.00 -37.37 -5.74
C VAL A 145 18.85 -36.46 -6.96
N VAL A 146 17.78 -35.66 -6.99
CA VAL A 146 17.54 -34.67 -8.04
C VAL A 146 17.41 -33.27 -7.43
N PRO A 147 18.02 -32.24 -8.06
CA PRO A 147 17.84 -30.86 -7.63
C PRO A 147 16.42 -30.41 -7.98
N VAL A 148 15.61 -30.15 -6.96
CA VAL A 148 14.24 -29.63 -7.10
C VAL A 148 14.24 -28.16 -6.70
N GLN A 149 13.69 -27.30 -7.56
CA GLN A 149 13.49 -25.89 -7.26
C GLN A 149 12.21 -25.74 -6.42
N VAL A 150 12.38 -25.34 -5.16
CA VAL A 150 11.26 -25.12 -4.23
C VAL A 150 11.16 -23.63 -3.92
N ARG A 151 9.94 -23.08 -4.01
CA ARG A 151 9.66 -21.69 -3.62
C ARG A 151 9.42 -21.64 -2.12
N ARG A 152 10.31 -21.01 -1.36
CA ARG A 152 10.18 -20.86 0.09
C ARG A 152 9.99 -19.37 0.45
N PRO A 153 9.09 -19.03 1.38
CA PRO A 153 8.98 -17.67 1.89
C PRO A 153 10.17 -17.39 2.82
N GLU A 154 11.06 -16.49 2.41
CA GLU A 154 12.21 -16.05 3.21
C GLU A 154 11.94 -14.64 3.75
N LYS A 155 12.20 -14.42 5.04
CA LYS A 155 12.12 -13.09 5.65
C LYS A 155 13.39 -12.33 5.29
N VAL A 156 13.30 -11.49 4.27
CA VAL A 156 14.40 -10.62 3.84
C VAL A 156 14.28 -9.30 4.62
N ARG A 157 15.32 -8.95 5.39
CA ARG A 157 15.44 -7.64 6.03
C ARG A 157 16.05 -6.69 5.02
N THR A 158 15.29 -5.69 4.58
CA THR A 158 15.77 -4.67 3.64
C THR A 158 15.59 -3.28 4.25
N VAL A 159 16.51 -2.37 3.96
CA VAL A 159 16.41 -0.96 4.40
C VAL A 159 15.44 -0.23 3.47
N GLN A 160 14.39 0.36 4.03
CA GLN A 160 13.47 1.21 3.29
C GLN A 160 13.43 2.61 3.91
N ARG A 161 13.49 3.61 3.03
CA ARG A 161 13.33 5.01 3.42
C ARG A 161 11.84 5.27 3.65
N VAL A 162 11.46 5.52 4.89
CA VAL A 162 10.08 5.81 5.29
C VAL A 162 9.99 7.27 5.69
N LYS A 163 8.94 7.96 5.22
CA LYS A 163 8.62 9.31 5.70
C LYS A 163 8.15 9.22 7.14
N LYS A 164 8.86 9.88 8.05
CA LYS A 164 8.44 10.05 9.44
C LYS A 164 8.25 11.52 9.74
N THR A 165 7.23 11.81 10.53
CA THR A 165 6.97 13.15 11.05
C THR A 165 7.70 13.28 12.38
N VAL A 166 8.79 14.04 12.39
CA VAL A 166 9.53 14.35 13.62
C VAL A 166 9.26 15.79 14.01
N LEU A 167 9.15 16.04 15.31
CA LEU A 167 8.98 17.39 15.85
C LEU A 167 10.35 18.07 15.93
N VAL A 168 10.66 18.94 14.97
CA VAL A 168 11.92 19.68 14.94
C VAL A 168 11.72 21.01 15.67
N LYS A 169 12.64 21.34 16.57
CA LYS A 169 12.65 22.65 17.23
C LYS A 169 13.12 23.69 16.21
N GLN A 170 12.17 24.43 15.65
CA GLN A 170 12.42 25.50 14.70
C GLN A 170 12.17 26.86 15.35
N VAL A 171 13.06 27.81 15.10
CA VAL A 171 12.89 29.19 15.54
C VAL A 171 11.98 29.89 14.53
N VAL A 172 10.80 30.30 14.97
CA VAL A 172 9.81 31.02 14.14
C VAL A 172 9.71 32.45 14.67
N GLN A 173 9.72 33.42 13.76
CA GLN A 173 9.52 34.82 14.12
C GLN A 173 8.02 35.07 14.31
N VAL A 174 7.62 35.45 15.52
CA VAL A 174 6.22 35.78 15.82
C VAL A 174 6.12 37.26 16.14
N LYS A 175 5.10 37.90 15.57
CA LYS A 175 4.79 39.29 15.83
C LYS A 175 4.11 39.41 17.19
N ARG A 176 4.71 40.14 18.13
CA ARG A 176 4.05 40.45 19.41
C ARG A 176 3.02 41.55 19.18
N GLY A 177 1.77 41.31 19.58
CA GLY A 177 0.75 42.35 19.63
C GLY A 177 1.10 43.38 20.69
N ALA A 178 0.96 44.67 20.36
CA ALA A 178 1.24 45.78 21.27
C ALA A 178 0.45 45.61 22.59
N PRO A 179 1.05 45.92 23.76
CA PRO A 179 0.35 45.80 25.03
C PRO A 179 -0.84 46.75 25.08
N ALA A 180 -1.99 46.25 25.56
CA ALA A 180 -3.22 47.03 25.70
C ALA A 180 -2.96 48.34 26.47
N ARG A 181 -3.20 49.48 25.80
CA ARG A 181 -3.09 50.82 26.39
C ARG A 181 -3.98 50.89 27.64
N ARG A 182 -3.39 51.13 28.81
CA ARG A 182 -4.14 51.47 30.03
C ARG A 182 -4.93 52.76 29.80
N PRO A 183 -6.21 52.84 30.22
CA PRO A 183 -6.98 54.07 30.09
C PRO A 183 -6.38 55.17 30.97
N ARG A 184 -6.27 56.40 30.42
CA ARG A 184 -5.76 57.57 31.15
C ARG A 184 -6.75 57.98 32.24
N PRO A 185 -6.29 58.40 33.44
CA PRO A 185 -7.17 58.94 34.45
C PRO A 185 -7.73 60.31 34.01
N GLN A 186 -9.04 60.51 34.21
CA GLN A 186 -9.71 61.78 33.93
C GLN A 186 -9.28 62.86 34.95
N PRO A 187 -9.12 64.13 34.54
CA PRO A 187 -8.86 65.21 35.48
C PRO A 187 -10.11 65.54 36.31
N PRO A 188 -9.94 66.07 37.54
CA PRO A 188 -11.07 66.36 38.43
C PRO A 188 -11.90 67.56 37.94
N ALA A 189 -13.21 67.49 38.16
CA ALA A 189 -14.17 68.52 37.77
C ALA A 189 -13.98 69.82 38.60
N PRO A 190 -14.21 71.01 38.01
CA PRO A 190 -14.10 72.27 38.73
C PRO A 190 -15.28 72.49 39.68
N ALA A 191 -15.00 73.19 40.78
CA ALA A 191 -15.92 73.52 41.87
C ALA A 191 -16.89 74.67 41.53
#